data_AF-A0A327L1V4-F1
#
_entry.id   AF-A0A327L1V4-F1
#
_cell.length_a   1.000
_cell.length_b   1.000
_cell.length_c   1.000
_cell.angle_alpha   90.00
_cell.angle_beta   90.00
_cell.angle_gamma   90.00
#
_symmetry.space_group_name_H-M   'P 1'
#
loop_
_entity.id
_entity.type
_entity.pdbx_description
1 polymer ?
#
loop_
_entity_poly.entity_id
_entity_poly.type
_entity_poly.pdbx_seq_one_letter_code
_entity_poly.pdbx_strand_id
1 'polypeptide(L)'
;CSSDLLPVTAGAGGAGGNGAAVTVTNNAAIGTTGFGAHGIVAQSIGGGGGLVGGGSFATTPGSGSFAGSVGGAGTAGTVRVTNNADVITTGLDSTAIFAQSIRAGGLGQDITIEHTAGTLAGGGGNGHAVWFSGGAANLLTNAGIVTTVLGIDGMTLKGEAGGERIVNTGLTIGSVDLAGGANAFENKAAGIFNAGTTVYLGAGNTLTNEGLFSPGAYLRVLTTNITGNEVQTASGIYGLDLSFLDHTADRTNLTGSADLSGVVDLNIMRPGLAKPGTREVTIVSAALGTGTTRDTLGLDAVPTAVAQYGLVYPDLNTILLSYTIDFSPGGLTVNQHSVGNAVNAIQTAGVSPGFEPIAAALFYQPTVAGLGKVYDSLSGEGTSGVQQATFTADDRFIGAVWNQIDLWRSTTSPGGGVLAAYDLPAHNAYASTGATDFPRALAPSTWTPVWRSWATGSAHTASVDAQNPPGAGRLSYDGVSAAAGIDRQLSPDAIVGIAIGTSEQRFQVPDRATSGSVTGLQIGAYQASRWGAYYTNAMLAGGFYNNKTTRTALVPGTNEPIVPVPTILEMLGGDFSSQSISGRFEVGRKFRYDVFDVSPFVALQLTA
;
A
#
# COMPACT_ATOMS: atom_id res chain seq x y z
N CYS A 1 33.24 37.09 5.03
CA CYS A 1 34.36 37.79 5.67
C CYS A 1 35.29 36.76 6.25
N SER A 2 36.57 36.76 5.86
CA SER A 2 37.58 35.89 6.49
C SER A 2 37.85 36.36 7.91
N SER A 3 37.91 35.40 8.82
CA SER A 3 38.08 35.55 10.27
C SER A 3 39.52 35.85 10.65
N ASP A 4 40.05 37.02 10.28
CA ASP A 4 41.20 37.59 10.98
C ASP A 4 40.70 38.19 12.30
N LEU A 5 40.33 37.31 13.23
CA LEU A 5 40.19 37.68 14.63
C LEU A 5 41.61 37.90 15.14
N LEU A 6 41.96 39.16 15.43
CA LEU A 6 43.17 39.48 16.18
C LEU A 6 43.20 38.58 17.44
N PRO A 7 44.32 37.92 17.77
CA PRO A 7 44.38 37.04 18.92
C PRO A 7 44.11 37.87 20.17
N VAL A 8 42.92 37.71 20.74
CA VAL A 8 42.61 38.28 22.03
C VAL A 8 43.12 37.29 23.07
N THR A 9 43.96 37.76 23.97
CA THR A 9 44.55 36.95 25.04
C THR A 9 43.91 37.34 26.35
N ALA A 10 43.27 36.39 27.03
CA ALA A 10 42.86 36.60 28.41
C ALA A 10 44.12 36.76 29.29
N GLY A 11 44.23 37.89 30.02
CA GLY A 11 45.35 38.14 30.92
C GLY A 11 45.39 37.13 32.08
N ALA A 12 46.57 36.92 32.66
CA ALA A 12 46.70 36.13 33.90
C ALA A 12 45.97 36.84 35.06
N GLY A 13 45.33 36.05 35.94
CA GLY A 13 44.46 36.55 37.00
C GLY A 13 45.06 37.64 37.88
N GLY A 14 44.28 38.70 38.12
CA GLY A 14 44.54 39.76 39.09
C GLY A 14 43.90 39.49 40.45
N ALA A 15 43.52 40.55 41.17
CA ALA A 15 42.85 40.44 42.47
C ALA A 15 41.57 39.58 42.41
N GLY A 16 41.32 38.83 43.47
CA GLY A 16 40.12 38.01 43.62
C GLY A 16 38.82 38.82 43.77
N GLY A 17 37.67 38.14 43.68
CA GLY A 17 36.35 38.74 43.83
C GLY A 17 35.23 37.72 43.64
N ASN A 18 34.11 37.91 44.34
CA ASN A 18 32.97 37.02 44.22
C ASN A 18 32.02 37.52 43.11
N GLY A 19 31.64 36.63 42.21
CA GLY A 19 30.48 36.82 41.35
C GLY A 19 29.19 36.71 42.17
N ALA A 20 28.21 37.55 41.85
CA ALA A 20 26.88 37.53 42.46
C ALA A 20 25.91 36.65 41.66
N ALA A 21 24.72 36.43 42.20
CA ALA A 21 23.66 35.75 41.46
C ALA A 21 23.25 36.57 40.22
N VAL A 22 22.98 35.86 39.12
CA VAL A 22 22.44 36.43 37.88
C VAL A 22 21.03 35.92 37.68
N THR A 23 20.10 36.82 37.39
CA THR A 23 18.72 36.48 37.02
C THR A 23 18.35 37.21 35.75
N VAL A 24 17.95 36.46 34.73
CA VAL A 24 17.49 36.97 33.44
C VAL A 24 16.06 36.49 33.23
N THR A 25 15.16 37.40 32.85
CA THR A 25 13.82 37.05 32.41
C THR A 25 13.61 37.63 31.02
N ASN A 26 13.44 36.78 30.03
CA ASN A 26 13.12 37.17 28.67
C ASN A 26 11.64 36.91 28.35
N ASN A 27 10.94 37.98 27.98
CA ASN A 27 9.53 37.95 27.55
C ASN A 27 9.34 38.40 26.09
N ALA A 28 10.42 38.68 25.36
CA ALA A 28 10.38 39.22 24.01
C ALA A 28 11.22 38.37 23.05
N ALA A 29 10.89 38.41 21.76
CA ALA A 29 11.67 37.71 20.76
C ALA A 29 13.08 38.33 20.64
N ILE A 30 14.11 37.48 20.67
CA ILE A 30 15.52 37.84 20.45
C ILE A 30 16.00 37.16 19.17
N GLY A 31 16.58 37.95 18.25
CA GLY A 31 17.12 37.45 16.99
C GLY A 31 18.56 37.93 16.77
N THR A 32 19.50 37.01 16.52
CA THR A 32 20.89 37.34 16.19
C THR A 32 21.38 36.52 14.99
N THR A 33 22.22 37.10 14.13
CA THR A 33 22.59 36.49 12.84
C THR A 33 24.08 36.47 12.53
N GLY A 34 24.90 37.22 13.27
CA GLY A 34 26.35 37.26 13.07
C GLY A 34 27.07 35.99 13.57
N PHE A 35 28.28 35.72 13.07
CA PHE A 35 29.17 34.68 13.59
C PHE A 35 29.39 34.88 15.10
N GLY A 36 29.12 33.86 15.90
CA GLY A 36 29.26 33.96 17.35
C GLY A 36 28.34 34.99 18.03
N ALA A 37 27.28 35.42 17.37
CA ALA A 37 26.30 36.32 17.95
C ALA A 37 25.32 35.52 18.81
N HIS A 38 25.66 35.33 20.09
CA HIS A 38 24.79 34.63 21.06
C HIS A 38 23.53 35.45 21.38
N GLY A 39 22.45 34.76 21.76
CA GLY A 39 21.17 35.40 22.08
C GLY A 39 21.17 35.96 23.50
N ILE A 40 21.11 35.08 24.48
CA ILE A 40 21.22 35.39 25.91
C ILE A 40 22.55 34.85 26.43
N VAL A 41 23.30 35.73 27.06
CA VAL A 41 24.54 35.41 27.77
C VAL A 41 24.35 35.76 29.24
N ALA A 42 24.37 34.76 30.13
CA ALA A 42 24.19 34.95 31.57
C ALA A 42 25.39 34.36 32.32
N GLN A 43 26.23 35.21 32.93
CA GLN A 43 27.50 34.77 33.53
C GLN A 43 27.67 35.25 34.97
N SER A 44 27.95 34.31 35.87
CA SER A 44 28.51 34.60 37.19
C SER A 44 29.92 34.01 37.29
N ILE A 45 30.92 34.87 37.51
CA ILE A 45 32.33 34.48 37.51
C ILE A 45 32.97 34.88 38.84
N GLY A 46 33.52 33.90 39.55
CA GLY A 46 34.37 34.11 40.72
C GLY A 46 35.84 34.23 40.31
N GLY A 47 36.58 35.13 40.95
CA GLY A 47 38.03 35.23 40.77
C GLY A 47 38.53 36.11 39.62
N GLY A 48 37.67 37.01 39.13
CA GLY A 48 37.95 37.78 37.91
C GLY A 48 37.86 36.93 36.65
N GLY A 49 37.80 37.57 35.48
CA GLY A 49 37.60 36.92 34.19
C GLY A 49 36.49 37.61 33.40
N GLY A 50 35.82 36.87 32.52
CA GLY A 50 34.79 37.41 31.64
C GLY A 50 34.72 36.71 30.30
N LEU A 51 33.99 37.36 29.39
CA LEU A 51 33.94 37.00 27.98
C LEU A 51 34.95 37.81 27.18
N VAL A 52 35.61 37.13 26.25
CA VAL A 52 36.58 37.70 25.34
C VAL A 52 36.35 37.07 23.97
N GLY A 53 36.28 37.88 22.90
CA GLY A 53 36.05 37.39 21.53
C GLY A 53 34.59 37.02 21.24
N GLY A 54 34.36 36.31 20.13
CA GLY A 54 33.05 35.80 19.70
C GLY A 54 33.17 34.43 19.04
N GLY A 55 32.08 33.67 18.98
CA GLY A 55 32.04 32.30 18.45
C GLY A 55 31.97 31.27 19.57
N SER A 56 32.43 30.05 19.31
CA SER A 56 32.53 29.05 20.38
C SER A 56 33.59 29.47 21.40
N PHE A 57 33.20 29.55 22.68
CA PHE A 57 34.11 29.96 23.74
C PHE A 57 35.02 28.83 24.21
N ALA A 58 36.29 29.12 24.47
CA ALA A 58 37.13 28.25 25.29
C ALA A 58 36.84 28.51 26.78
N THR A 59 36.87 27.46 27.60
CA THR A 59 36.73 27.55 29.06
C THR A 59 38.06 27.65 29.79
N THR A 60 39.17 27.51 29.07
CA THR A 60 40.54 27.70 29.58
C THR A 60 41.16 28.96 28.96
N PRO A 61 41.83 29.83 29.74
CA PRO A 61 42.47 31.02 29.20
C PRO A 61 43.51 30.68 28.13
N GLY A 62 43.51 31.42 27.02
CA GLY A 62 44.43 31.20 25.90
C GLY A 62 44.28 32.26 24.80
N SER A 63 44.85 31.99 23.63
CA SER A 63 44.64 32.82 22.43
C SER A 63 43.31 32.45 21.79
N GLY A 64 42.41 33.43 21.63
CA GLY A 64 41.11 33.24 20.98
C GLY A 64 39.93 33.56 21.90
N SER A 65 38.73 33.12 21.49
CA SER A 65 37.50 33.39 22.25
C SER A 65 37.49 32.63 23.57
N PHE A 66 37.18 33.30 24.67
CA PHE A 66 37.25 32.76 26.03
C PHE A 66 36.05 33.21 26.85
N ALA A 67 35.50 32.29 27.65
CA ALA A 67 34.49 32.56 28.66
C ALA A 67 34.86 31.85 29.95
N GLY A 68 35.23 32.59 31.00
CA GLY A 68 35.41 31.98 32.31
C GLY A 68 36.28 32.78 33.28
N SER A 69 36.79 32.09 34.30
CA SER A 69 37.68 32.68 35.32
C SER A 69 39.13 32.68 34.85
N VAL A 70 39.86 33.76 35.14
CA VAL A 70 41.32 33.86 34.85
C VAL A 70 42.20 33.48 36.05
N GLY A 71 41.62 32.92 37.12
CA GLY A 71 42.36 32.25 38.19
C GLY A 71 42.51 33.01 39.52
N GLY A 72 41.87 34.16 39.71
CA GLY A 72 41.84 34.83 41.02
C GLY A 72 40.93 34.09 42.03
N ALA A 73 41.08 34.37 43.33
CA ALA A 73 40.22 33.75 44.34
C ALA A 73 38.80 34.34 44.33
N GLY A 74 37.77 33.50 44.48
CA GLY A 74 36.39 33.97 44.65
C GLY A 74 35.36 32.90 44.31
N THR A 75 34.10 33.15 44.66
CA THR A 75 32.97 32.27 44.34
C THR A 75 32.13 32.86 43.22
N ALA A 76 31.51 32.02 42.38
CA ALA A 76 30.40 32.46 41.53
C ALA A 76 29.06 32.26 42.27
N GLY A 77 28.05 33.02 41.88
CA GLY A 77 26.67 32.88 42.32
C GLY A 77 25.84 32.02 41.37
N THR A 78 24.58 31.78 41.74
CA THR A 78 23.62 31.04 40.89
C THR A 78 23.31 31.82 39.63
N VAL A 79 23.04 31.12 38.53
CA VAL A 79 22.54 31.74 37.29
C VAL A 79 21.15 31.21 37.01
N ARG A 80 20.17 32.11 36.88
CA ARG A 80 18.81 31.74 36.48
C ARG A 80 18.37 32.49 35.24
N VAL A 81 17.91 31.77 34.22
CA VAL A 81 17.35 32.32 32.99
C VAL A 81 15.94 31.77 32.84
N THR A 82 14.94 32.65 32.84
CA THR A 82 13.56 32.30 32.48
C THR A 82 13.27 32.88 31.11
N ASN A 83 12.90 32.05 30.14
CA ASN A 83 12.59 32.43 28.78
C ASN A 83 11.16 32.06 28.41
N ASN A 84 10.39 33.04 27.95
CA ASN A 84 8.97 32.92 27.62
C ASN A 84 8.66 33.27 26.15
N ALA A 85 9.69 33.44 25.30
CA ALA A 85 9.56 33.89 23.91
C ALA A 85 10.67 33.29 23.02
N ASP A 86 10.64 33.56 21.72
CA ASP A 86 11.67 33.05 20.80
C ASP A 86 13.05 33.65 21.07
N VAL A 87 14.09 32.81 21.07
CA VAL A 87 15.50 33.22 21.02
C VAL A 87 16.16 32.46 19.87
N ILE A 88 16.29 33.14 18.73
CA ILE A 88 16.74 32.53 17.48
C ILE A 88 18.09 33.14 17.09
N THR A 89 19.11 32.30 17.08
CA THR A 89 20.48 32.65 16.72
C THR A 89 20.87 31.87 15.46
N THR A 90 21.01 32.54 14.32
CA THR A 90 21.23 31.84 13.04
C THR A 90 22.69 31.86 12.57
N GLY A 91 23.54 32.63 13.24
CA GLY A 91 24.97 32.70 12.91
C GLY A 91 25.72 31.42 13.23
N LEU A 92 26.79 31.13 12.51
CA LEU A 92 27.69 30.00 12.82
C LEU A 92 28.32 30.17 14.21
N ASP A 93 28.45 29.07 14.95
CA ASP A 93 29.01 29.02 16.32
C ASP A 93 28.26 29.91 17.33
N SER A 94 27.01 30.26 17.04
CA SER A 94 26.15 31.05 17.93
C SER A 94 25.30 30.16 18.83
N THR A 95 25.14 30.56 20.09
CA THR A 95 24.30 29.85 21.07
C THR A 95 23.09 30.69 21.46
N ALA A 96 21.90 30.10 21.52
CA ALA A 96 20.70 30.82 21.92
C ALA A 96 20.76 31.24 23.39
N ILE A 97 21.03 30.31 24.31
CA ILE A 97 21.30 30.62 25.72
C ILE A 97 22.64 30.03 26.14
N PHE A 98 23.61 30.90 26.37
CA PHE A 98 24.86 30.55 27.04
C PHE A 98 24.75 30.99 28.51
N ALA A 99 24.78 30.01 29.42
CA ALA A 99 24.70 30.27 30.86
C ALA A 99 25.93 29.69 31.56
N GLN A 100 26.59 30.50 32.38
CA GLN A 100 27.85 30.14 33.01
C GLN A 100 27.91 30.51 34.48
N SER A 101 28.26 29.57 35.33
CA SER A 101 28.64 29.81 36.72
C SER A 101 29.97 29.13 37.01
N ILE A 102 31.05 29.89 37.12
CA ILE A 102 32.40 29.34 37.21
C ILE A 102 33.29 30.14 38.15
N ARG A 103 34.25 29.48 38.79
CA ARG A 103 35.26 30.12 39.63
C ARG A 103 36.66 29.57 39.33
N ALA A 104 37.69 30.16 39.92
CA ALA A 104 39.01 29.57 39.89
C ALA A 104 38.97 28.15 40.48
N GLY A 105 39.46 27.18 39.72
CA GLY A 105 39.49 25.77 40.12
C GLY A 105 38.22 24.96 39.84
N GLY A 106 37.23 25.51 39.12
CA GLY A 106 36.13 24.70 38.57
C GLY A 106 34.74 25.32 38.72
N LEU A 107 33.76 24.48 39.05
CA LEU A 107 32.33 24.80 39.02
C LEU A 107 31.94 25.95 39.98
N GLY A 108 31.00 26.79 39.54
CA GLY A 108 30.31 27.77 40.38
C GLY A 108 29.14 27.17 41.15
N GLN A 109 28.08 27.97 41.33
CA GLN A 109 26.79 27.52 41.86
C GLN A 109 25.86 27.11 40.70
N ASP A 110 24.69 26.60 41.03
CA ASP A 110 23.74 26.04 40.07
C ASP A 110 23.32 27.01 38.96
N ILE A 111 23.09 26.43 37.77
CA ILE A 111 22.51 27.10 36.61
C ILE A 111 21.12 26.54 36.37
N THR A 112 20.10 27.39 36.35
CA THR A 112 18.71 27.01 36.05
C THR A 112 18.21 27.77 34.83
N ILE A 113 17.75 27.03 33.83
CA ILE A 113 17.14 27.57 32.61
C ILE A 113 15.71 27.04 32.52
N GLU A 114 14.74 27.95 32.59
CA GLU A 114 13.32 27.67 32.46
C GLU A 114 12.84 28.19 31.09
N HIS A 115 12.67 27.31 30.12
CA HIS A 115 12.10 27.63 28.82
C HIS A 115 10.62 27.24 28.79
N THR A 116 9.73 28.22 28.96
CA THR A 116 8.30 27.96 29.18
C THR A 116 7.49 27.92 27.89
N ALA A 117 7.93 28.62 26.84
CA ALA A 117 7.26 28.73 25.55
C ALA A 117 8.18 29.33 24.47
N GLY A 118 7.82 29.16 23.20
CA GLY A 118 8.59 29.66 22.06
C GLY A 118 9.73 28.73 21.65
N THR A 119 10.63 29.22 20.80
CA THR A 119 11.75 28.45 20.22
C THR A 119 13.10 28.98 20.72
N LEU A 120 13.93 28.10 21.28
CA LEU A 120 15.36 28.31 21.42
C LEU A 120 16.07 27.66 20.22
N ALA A 121 16.62 28.47 19.32
CA ALA A 121 17.31 28.00 18.13
C ALA A 121 18.78 28.46 18.12
N GLY A 122 19.69 27.50 18.31
CA GLY A 122 21.13 27.69 18.15
C GLY A 122 21.57 27.83 16.69
N GLY A 123 22.77 28.38 16.51
CA GLY A 123 23.43 28.50 15.21
C GLY A 123 23.90 27.18 14.60
N GLY A 124 24.46 27.26 13.40
CA GLY A 124 25.15 26.10 12.78
C GLY A 124 26.58 25.93 13.34
N GLY A 125 27.31 24.93 12.85
CA GLY A 125 28.68 24.67 13.33
C GLY A 125 28.65 24.15 14.76
N ASN A 126 29.40 24.80 15.65
CA ASN A 126 29.38 24.54 17.10
C ASN A 126 28.33 25.38 17.84
N GLY A 127 27.26 25.78 17.15
CA GLY A 127 26.14 26.50 17.76
C GLY A 127 25.23 25.56 18.56
N HIS A 128 24.63 26.08 19.63
CA HIS A 128 23.78 25.31 20.54
C HIS A 128 22.48 26.05 20.86
N ALA A 129 21.41 25.33 21.17
CA ALA A 129 20.24 25.96 21.77
C ALA A 129 20.56 26.43 23.19
N VAL A 130 21.16 25.52 23.98
CA VAL A 130 21.55 25.79 25.36
C VAL A 130 22.94 25.24 25.61
N TRP A 131 23.78 26.05 26.24
CA TRP A 131 25.09 25.64 26.71
C TRP A 131 25.28 26.02 28.18
N PHE A 132 25.44 24.99 29.01
CA PHE A 132 25.85 25.08 30.40
C PHE A 132 27.39 25.09 30.49
N SER A 133 27.95 26.13 31.10
CA SER A 133 29.39 26.20 31.40
C SER A 133 29.62 26.32 32.91
N GLY A 134 30.28 25.35 33.49
CA GLY A 134 30.38 25.21 34.95
C GLY A 134 29.03 24.86 35.62
N GLY A 135 28.80 25.42 36.80
CA GLY A 135 27.67 25.10 37.67
C GLY A 135 27.73 23.70 38.29
N ALA A 136 27.19 23.54 39.50
CA ALA A 136 27.29 22.27 40.23
C ALA A 136 26.14 21.31 39.88
N ALA A 137 24.90 21.74 40.09
CA ALA A 137 23.69 21.03 39.70
C ALA A 137 22.85 21.92 38.78
N ASN A 138 22.92 21.65 37.48
CA ASN A 138 22.30 22.44 36.44
C ASN A 138 20.94 21.84 36.06
N LEU A 139 19.98 22.70 35.70
CA LEU A 139 18.63 22.31 35.32
C LEU A 139 18.20 23.05 34.06
N LEU A 140 17.75 22.31 33.04
CA LEU A 140 16.92 22.84 31.95
C LEU A 140 15.51 22.27 32.10
N THR A 141 14.49 23.13 32.17
CA THR A 141 13.10 22.72 31.93
C THR A 141 12.63 23.28 30.60
N ASN A 142 12.25 22.42 29.67
CA ASN A 142 11.73 22.80 28.36
C ASN A 142 10.24 22.46 28.23
N ALA A 143 9.40 23.46 27.97
CA ALA A 143 8.01 23.31 27.55
C ALA A 143 7.73 23.89 26.13
N GLY A 144 8.74 24.50 25.50
CA GLY A 144 8.70 25.01 24.13
C GLY A 144 9.47 24.11 23.15
N ILE A 145 10.13 24.74 22.19
CA ILE A 145 11.01 24.08 21.21
C ILE A 145 12.47 24.40 21.53
N VAL A 146 13.35 23.41 21.55
CA VAL A 146 14.80 23.54 21.72
C VAL A 146 15.51 22.82 20.57
N THR A 147 16.20 23.57 19.72
CA THR A 147 16.82 23.07 18.49
C THR A 147 18.01 23.93 18.07
N THR A 148 18.69 23.56 16.99
CA THR A 148 19.52 24.49 16.22
C THR A 148 18.97 24.67 14.80
N VAL A 149 19.55 25.60 14.03
CA VAL A 149 19.26 25.76 12.60
C VAL A 149 19.62 24.52 11.76
N LEU A 150 20.43 23.61 12.30
CA LEU A 150 20.76 22.32 11.67
C LEU A 150 19.77 21.21 12.05
N GLY A 151 18.81 21.48 12.95
CA GLY A 151 17.83 20.51 13.41
C GLY A 151 18.49 19.24 13.98
N ILE A 152 18.11 18.08 13.44
CA ILE A 152 18.63 16.76 13.83
C ILE A 152 20.16 16.68 13.75
N ASP A 153 20.76 17.34 12.77
CA ASP A 153 22.21 17.29 12.53
C ASP A 153 23.01 18.23 13.46
N GLY A 154 22.34 19.08 14.23
CA GLY A 154 22.99 20.03 15.13
C GLY A 154 23.22 19.49 16.54
N MET A 155 24.14 20.11 17.28
CA MET A 155 24.29 19.91 18.73
C MET A 155 23.36 20.88 19.47
N THR A 156 22.23 20.39 19.99
CA THR A 156 21.20 21.26 20.60
C THR A 156 21.52 21.63 22.04
N LEU A 157 22.06 20.69 22.83
CA LEU A 157 22.37 20.90 24.25
C LEU A 157 23.83 20.56 24.51
N LYS A 158 24.52 21.45 25.22
CA LYS A 158 25.91 21.28 25.64
C LYS A 158 26.08 21.48 27.14
N GLY A 159 26.78 20.56 27.79
CA GLY A 159 27.21 20.61 29.19
C GLY A 159 28.72 20.38 29.32
N GLU A 160 29.19 20.35 30.57
CA GLU A 160 30.61 20.27 30.94
C GLU A 160 30.81 19.37 32.18
N ALA A 161 31.47 19.86 33.25
CA ALA A 161 31.79 19.02 34.42
C ALA A 161 30.69 19.05 35.50
N GLY A 162 29.68 19.91 35.38
CA GLY A 162 28.52 19.97 36.28
C GLY A 162 27.56 18.81 36.06
N GLY A 163 26.63 18.59 36.99
CA GLY A 163 25.53 17.65 36.76
C GLY A 163 24.36 18.32 36.05
N GLU A 164 24.12 17.99 34.78
CA GLU A 164 23.02 18.52 34.00
C GLU A 164 21.78 17.63 34.06
N ARG A 165 20.68 18.19 34.58
CA ARG A 165 19.35 17.59 34.53
C ARG A 165 18.51 18.31 33.48
N ILE A 166 18.10 17.58 32.45
CA ILE A 166 17.22 18.10 31.39
C ILE A 166 15.83 17.51 31.60
N VAL A 167 14.81 18.36 31.69
CA VAL A 167 13.40 17.96 31.80
C VAL A 167 12.67 18.50 30.59
N ASN A 168 12.28 17.62 29.67
CA ASN A 168 11.60 17.95 28.44
C ASN A 168 10.11 17.60 28.51
N THR A 169 9.25 18.60 28.38
CA THR A 169 7.79 18.48 28.24
C THR A 169 7.28 19.04 26.90
N GLY A 170 8.15 19.73 26.15
CA GLY A 170 7.91 20.21 24.80
C GLY A 170 8.70 19.41 23.76
N LEU A 171 9.26 20.10 22.77
CA LEU A 171 10.04 19.50 21.68
C LEU A 171 11.53 19.80 21.83
N THR A 172 12.35 18.76 21.86
CA THR A 172 13.81 18.86 21.76
C THR A 172 14.28 18.16 20.49
N ILE A 173 15.09 18.84 19.67
CA ILE A 173 15.59 18.32 18.38
C ILE A 173 17.10 18.46 18.33
N GLY A 174 17.80 17.38 17.97
CA GLY A 174 19.25 17.38 17.70
C GLY A 174 20.06 16.53 18.67
N SER A 175 21.38 16.59 18.52
CA SER A 175 22.34 15.89 19.37
C SER A 175 22.51 16.58 20.72
N VAL A 176 22.86 15.80 21.74
CA VAL A 176 23.06 16.26 23.11
C VAL A 176 24.44 15.81 23.59
N ASP A 177 25.19 16.70 24.23
CA ASP A 177 26.44 16.37 24.88
C ASP A 177 26.56 17.07 26.23
N LEU A 178 26.26 16.34 27.30
CA LEU A 178 26.33 16.80 28.69
C LEU A 178 27.66 16.42 29.37
N ALA A 179 28.63 15.89 28.62
CA ALA A 179 29.91 15.45 29.14
C ALA A 179 29.79 14.49 30.36
N GLY A 180 30.76 14.53 31.29
CA GLY A 180 31.00 13.46 32.27
C GLY A 180 30.38 13.65 33.66
N GLY A 181 29.59 14.71 33.87
CA GLY A 181 28.94 14.99 35.15
C GLY A 181 27.86 13.99 35.55
N ALA A 182 27.18 14.23 36.67
CA ALA A 182 26.03 13.43 37.09
C ALA A 182 24.77 13.91 36.36
N ASN A 183 24.56 13.39 35.15
CA ASN A 183 23.57 13.89 34.21
C ASN A 183 22.30 13.04 34.17
N ALA A 184 21.19 13.67 33.80
CA ALA A 184 19.94 12.98 33.52
C ALA A 184 19.15 13.72 32.44
N PHE A 185 18.55 12.98 31.51
CA PHE A 185 17.59 13.54 30.55
C PHE A 185 16.25 12.86 30.77
N GLU A 186 15.22 13.65 31.08
CA GLU A 186 13.85 13.20 31.36
C GLU A 186 12.92 13.72 30.26
N ASN A 187 12.63 12.89 29.27
CA ASN A 187 11.58 13.17 28.29
C ASN A 187 10.22 12.76 28.88
N LYS A 188 9.45 13.73 29.39
CA LYS A 188 8.17 13.49 30.07
C LYS A 188 7.08 13.07 29.09
N ALA A 189 5.93 12.63 29.61
CA ALA A 189 4.83 12.08 28.82
C ALA A 189 4.35 12.95 27.64
N ALA A 190 4.37 14.28 27.77
CA ALA A 190 4.02 15.21 26.67
C ALA A 190 5.22 15.60 25.79
N GLY A 191 6.43 15.22 26.20
CA GLY A 191 7.68 15.57 25.56
C GLY A 191 7.97 14.74 24.31
N ILE A 192 8.54 15.42 23.32
CA ILE A 192 9.09 14.82 22.12
C ILE A 192 10.59 15.09 22.10
N PHE A 193 11.40 14.04 21.99
CA PHE A 193 12.83 14.12 21.78
C PHE A 193 13.21 13.45 20.46
N ASN A 194 13.43 14.28 19.43
CA ASN A 194 13.93 13.85 18.13
C ASN A 194 15.45 13.97 18.13
N ALA A 195 16.13 12.87 18.45
CA ALA A 195 17.55 12.89 18.71
C ALA A 195 18.38 12.94 17.42
N GLY A 196 19.53 13.61 17.52
CA GLY A 196 20.58 13.52 16.51
C GLY A 196 21.41 12.23 16.65
N THR A 197 22.59 12.24 16.04
CA THR A 197 23.49 11.07 16.03
C THR A 197 24.12 10.76 17.39
N THR A 198 24.12 11.72 18.31
CA THR A 198 24.80 11.62 19.61
C THR A 198 23.90 12.09 20.75
N VAL A 199 23.80 11.28 21.80
CA VAL A 199 23.25 11.65 23.11
C VAL A 199 24.28 11.24 24.17
N TYR A 200 25.24 12.12 24.43
CA TYR A 200 26.28 11.88 25.41
C TYR A 200 25.80 12.37 26.78
N LEU A 201 25.37 11.44 27.64
CA LEU A 201 25.02 11.74 29.02
C LEU A 201 26.20 11.51 29.97
N GLY A 202 27.17 10.68 29.59
CA GLY A 202 28.24 10.21 30.48
C GLY A 202 27.93 8.81 31.02
N ALA A 203 28.99 8.05 31.32
CA ALA A 203 28.84 6.65 31.73
C ALA A 203 28.01 6.51 33.02
N GLY A 204 27.00 5.64 32.99
CA GLY A 204 26.11 5.37 34.13
C GLY A 204 24.93 6.35 34.28
N ASN A 205 24.91 7.46 33.55
CA ASN A 205 23.79 8.41 33.53
C ASN A 205 22.64 7.91 32.65
N THR A 206 21.43 8.44 32.85
CA THR A 206 20.21 7.83 32.28
C THR A 206 19.37 8.81 31.46
N LEU A 207 18.96 8.38 30.27
CA LEU A 207 17.84 8.92 29.50
C LEU A 207 16.57 8.21 29.97
N THR A 208 15.61 8.93 30.52
CA THR A 208 14.28 8.42 30.85
C THR A 208 13.26 8.92 29.84
N ASN A 209 12.59 8.00 29.15
CA ASN A 209 11.53 8.30 28.18
C ASN A 209 10.15 7.89 28.72
N GLU A 210 9.30 8.89 28.93
CA GLU A 210 7.86 8.75 29.23
C GLU A 210 6.98 9.21 28.07
N GLY A 211 7.52 10.00 27.12
CA GLY A 211 6.86 10.51 25.91
C GLY A 211 7.40 9.86 24.64
N LEU A 212 7.59 10.66 23.58
CA LEU A 212 8.15 10.18 22.31
C LEU A 212 9.66 10.42 22.23
N PHE A 213 10.44 9.35 22.05
CA PHE A 213 11.85 9.40 21.68
C PHE A 213 12.00 8.78 20.29
N SER A 214 12.61 9.52 19.36
CA SER A 214 12.84 9.04 17.99
C SER A 214 14.25 9.40 17.52
N PRO A 215 15.10 8.42 17.18
CA PRO A 215 16.34 8.67 16.45
C PRO A 215 16.03 9.31 15.11
N GLY A 216 16.52 10.53 14.85
CA GLY A 216 16.37 11.18 13.54
C GLY A 216 15.02 11.82 13.23
N ALA A 217 14.02 11.71 14.11
CA ALA A 217 12.60 11.96 13.81
C ALA A 217 12.05 11.05 12.71
N TYR A 218 10.73 10.99 12.58
CA TYR A 218 10.09 10.24 11.49
C TYR A 218 10.49 10.74 10.10
N LEU A 219 10.43 9.81 9.14
CA LEU A 219 10.79 9.97 7.73
C LEU A 219 12.29 10.13 7.46
N ARG A 220 13.15 9.75 8.41
CA ARG A 220 14.61 9.78 8.28
C ARG A 220 15.25 8.68 9.13
N VAL A 221 15.64 7.58 8.47
CA VAL A 221 16.44 6.54 9.11
C VAL A 221 17.76 7.08 9.66
N LEU A 222 17.99 6.94 10.97
CA LEU A 222 19.18 7.40 11.68
C LEU A 222 19.62 6.41 12.78
N THR A 223 20.94 6.36 13.03
CA THR A 223 21.48 5.75 14.24
C THR A 223 21.84 6.81 15.28
N THR A 224 21.25 6.72 16.47
CA THR A 224 21.62 7.54 17.65
C THR A 224 22.51 6.73 18.58
N ASN A 225 23.67 7.29 18.95
CA ASN A 225 24.58 6.69 19.93
C ASN A 225 24.42 7.38 21.28
N ILE A 226 24.03 6.62 22.29
CA ILE A 226 23.85 7.07 23.66
C ILE A 226 25.02 6.61 24.53
N THR A 227 25.74 7.57 25.10
CA THR A 227 26.71 7.29 26.17
C THR A 227 25.98 7.37 27.50
N GLY A 228 25.55 6.22 28.02
CA GLY A 228 24.71 6.12 29.21
C GLY A 228 23.75 4.94 29.14
N ASN A 229 22.75 4.95 30.02
CA ASN A 229 21.62 4.03 30.07
C ASN A 229 20.37 4.68 29.47
N GLU A 230 19.40 3.86 29.08
CA GLU A 230 18.05 4.28 28.69
C GLU A 230 17.00 3.49 29.46
N VAL A 231 15.99 4.22 29.93
CA VAL A 231 14.79 3.67 30.55
C VAL A 231 13.59 4.22 29.81
N GLN A 232 12.84 3.37 29.12
CA GLN A 232 11.53 3.70 28.57
C GLN A 232 10.44 3.16 29.48
N THR A 233 9.58 4.04 29.97
CA THR A 233 8.46 3.67 30.84
C THR A 233 7.29 3.09 30.04
N ALA A 234 6.25 2.61 30.72
CA ALA A 234 5.07 2.03 30.07
C ALA A 234 4.27 3.01 29.19
N SER A 235 4.40 4.32 29.38
CA SER A 235 3.79 5.33 28.49
C SER A 235 4.71 5.77 27.36
N GLY A 236 5.98 5.38 27.41
CA GLY A 236 6.98 5.82 26.45
C GLY A 236 6.79 5.18 25.07
N ILE A 237 7.13 5.95 24.05
CA ILE A 237 7.08 5.59 22.65
C ILE A 237 8.49 5.70 22.07
N TYR A 238 8.95 4.61 21.46
CA TYR A 238 10.15 4.58 20.63
C TYR A 238 9.72 4.69 19.17
N GLY A 239 9.84 5.90 18.61
CA GLY A 239 9.51 6.16 17.21
C GLY A 239 10.56 5.58 16.28
N LEU A 240 10.15 4.70 15.37
CA LEU A 240 11.02 3.87 14.55
C LEU A 240 10.64 3.98 13.08
N ASP A 241 11.53 4.49 12.24
CA ASP A 241 11.44 4.38 10.79
C ASP A 241 12.05 3.07 10.29
N LEU A 242 11.37 2.41 9.36
CA LEU A 242 11.89 1.29 8.57
C LEU A 242 11.79 1.63 7.09
N SER A 243 12.93 1.61 6.38
CA SER A 243 12.99 1.83 4.95
C SER A 243 13.12 0.52 4.18
N PHE A 244 12.18 0.26 3.28
CA PHE A 244 12.25 -0.90 2.37
C PHE A 244 13.17 -0.69 1.16
N LEU A 245 13.67 0.52 0.91
CA LEU A 245 14.59 0.79 -0.19
C LEU A 245 15.94 0.07 0.04
N ASP A 246 16.49 0.25 1.23
CA ASP A 246 17.82 -0.18 1.65
C ASP A 246 17.75 -1.22 2.79
N HIS A 247 16.56 -1.49 3.33
CA HIS A 247 16.34 -2.42 4.46
C HIS A 247 17.08 -1.97 5.71
N THR A 248 17.05 -0.67 5.96
CA THR A 248 17.60 -0.04 7.15
C THR A 248 16.45 0.45 8.02
N ALA A 249 16.70 0.55 9.32
CA ALA A 249 15.77 1.12 10.27
C ALA A 249 16.50 2.05 11.24
N ASP A 250 15.75 2.88 11.95
CA ASP A 250 16.32 3.61 13.07
C ASP A 250 16.96 2.65 14.06
N ARG A 251 18.02 3.14 14.70
CA ARG A 251 18.78 2.34 15.64
C ARG A 251 19.29 3.17 16.80
N THR A 252 19.18 2.63 18.00
CA THR A 252 19.83 3.17 19.19
C THR A 252 20.96 2.25 19.64
N ASN A 253 22.17 2.81 19.77
CA ASN A 253 23.32 2.12 20.37
C ASN A 253 23.60 2.71 21.74
N LEU A 254 23.71 1.87 22.77
CA LEU A 254 24.01 2.32 24.13
C LEU A 254 25.31 1.72 24.62
N THR A 255 26.11 2.54 25.33
CA THR A 255 27.28 2.03 26.07
C THR A 255 26.90 1.38 27.40
N GLY A 256 25.74 1.73 27.96
CA GLY A 256 25.16 1.19 29.18
C GLY A 256 23.99 0.23 28.90
N SER A 257 23.02 0.23 29.82
CA SER A 257 21.86 -0.66 29.75
C SER A 257 20.62 -0.03 29.13
N ALA A 258 19.76 -0.86 28.55
CA ALA A 258 18.41 -0.48 28.11
C ALA A 258 17.33 -1.28 28.85
N ASP A 259 16.40 -0.58 29.49
CA ASP A 259 15.17 -1.13 30.09
C ASP A 259 13.97 -0.46 29.42
N LEU A 260 13.29 -1.18 28.52
CA LEU A 260 12.30 -0.58 27.61
C LEU A 260 10.92 -1.22 27.82
N SER A 261 9.93 -0.40 28.15
CA SER A 261 8.51 -0.77 28.22
C SER A 261 7.72 0.08 27.22
N GLY A 262 6.39 -0.05 27.19
CA GLY A 262 5.54 0.82 26.37
C GLY A 262 5.49 0.28 24.95
N VAL A 263 5.67 1.13 23.93
CA VAL A 263 5.55 0.71 22.53
C VAL A 263 6.71 1.20 21.66
N VAL A 264 7.07 0.37 20.68
CA VAL A 264 7.77 0.79 19.47
C VAL A 264 6.70 1.21 18.46
N ASP A 265 6.72 2.46 17.99
CA ASP A 265 5.80 2.96 16.97
C ASP A 265 6.49 2.96 15.60
N LEU A 266 6.06 2.03 14.74
CA LEU A 266 6.71 1.72 13.48
C LEU A 266 6.12 2.52 12.32
N ASN A 267 6.95 3.39 11.73
CA ASN A 267 6.67 4.04 10.47
C ASN A 267 7.38 3.33 9.30
N ILE A 268 6.64 3.08 8.21
CA ILE A 268 7.18 2.43 7.02
C ILE A 268 7.48 3.46 5.93
N MET A 269 8.76 3.56 5.57
CA MET A 269 9.21 4.34 4.44
C MET A 269 9.31 3.47 3.18
N ARG A 270 8.80 4.01 2.06
CA ARG A 270 8.79 3.35 0.74
C ARG A 270 8.05 1.98 0.73
N PRO A 271 6.79 1.92 1.19
CA PRO A 271 5.99 0.67 1.22
C PRO A 271 5.86 0.01 -0.17
N GLY A 272 5.89 0.79 -1.26
CA GLY A 272 5.85 0.26 -2.62
C GLY A 272 7.09 -0.54 -3.05
N LEU A 273 8.16 -0.48 -2.27
CA LEU A 273 9.39 -1.26 -2.49
C LEU A 273 9.48 -2.51 -1.59
N ALA A 274 8.40 -2.83 -0.87
CA ALA A 274 8.32 -4.01 -0.01
C ALA A 274 8.62 -5.30 -0.78
N LYS A 275 9.69 -6.00 -0.43
CA LYS A 275 10.09 -7.27 -1.07
C LYS A 275 9.64 -8.47 -0.25
N PRO A 276 9.08 -9.52 -0.87
CA PRO A 276 8.66 -10.72 -0.16
C PRO A 276 9.81 -11.40 0.57
N GLY A 277 9.47 -12.10 1.66
CA GLY A 277 10.40 -12.83 2.51
C GLY A 277 10.50 -12.25 3.92
N THR A 278 11.28 -12.95 4.76
CA THR A 278 11.52 -12.57 6.16
C THR A 278 12.88 -11.87 6.27
N ARG A 279 12.92 -10.78 7.03
CA ARG A 279 14.11 -9.98 7.28
C ARG A 279 14.14 -9.52 8.72
N GLU A 280 15.34 -9.25 9.20
CA GLU A 280 15.57 -8.73 10.54
C GLU A 280 16.53 -7.55 10.46
N VAL A 281 16.25 -6.50 11.24
CA VAL A 281 17.10 -5.31 11.37
C VAL A 281 17.28 -4.97 12.84
N THR A 282 18.49 -4.59 13.23
CA THR A 282 18.78 -4.20 14.62
C THR A 282 18.26 -2.81 14.90
N ILE A 283 17.40 -2.69 15.91
CA ILE A 283 16.82 -1.41 16.34
C ILE A 283 17.41 -0.93 17.67
N VAL A 284 17.87 -1.85 18.53
CA VAL A 284 18.58 -1.51 19.77
C VAL A 284 19.79 -2.42 19.96
N SER A 285 20.91 -1.82 20.37
CA SER A 285 22.13 -2.52 20.77
C SER A 285 22.63 -1.94 22.09
N ALA A 286 22.45 -2.68 23.19
CA ALA A 286 22.70 -2.23 24.57
C ALA A 286 22.88 -3.41 25.51
N ALA A 287 23.35 -3.24 26.75
CA ALA A 287 23.13 -4.30 27.75
C ALA A 287 21.64 -4.34 28.15
N LEU A 288 20.87 -5.34 27.71
CA LEU A 288 19.44 -5.37 28.04
C LEU A 288 19.26 -5.72 29.52
N GLY A 289 18.36 -5.00 30.20
CA GLY A 289 17.98 -5.26 31.58
C GLY A 289 17.54 -6.72 31.79
N THR A 290 17.70 -7.23 33.02
CA THR A 290 17.65 -8.67 33.34
C THR A 290 16.25 -9.31 33.39
N GLY A 291 15.18 -8.70 32.85
CA GLY A 291 13.92 -9.45 32.74
C GLY A 291 12.60 -8.76 32.42
N THR A 292 12.49 -7.44 32.25
CA THR A 292 11.18 -6.77 32.01
C THR A 292 10.93 -6.39 30.55
N THR A 293 11.95 -5.89 29.85
CA THR A 293 11.81 -5.38 28.46
C THR A 293 11.12 -6.34 27.49
N ARG A 294 11.45 -7.64 27.58
CA ARG A 294 10.90 -8.67 26.68
C ARG A 294 9.39 -8.90 26.88
N ASP A 295 8.89 -8.62 28.09
CA ASP A 295 7.52 -8.89 28.47
C ASP A 295 6.62 -7.65 28.36
N THR A 296 7.21 -6.44 28.33
CA THR A 296 6.48 -5.17 28.46
C THR A 296 6.61 -4.23 27.26
N LEU A 297 7.49 -4.51 26.30
CA LEU A 297 7.62 -3.70 25.08
C LEU A 297 6.71 -4.23 23.98
N GLY A 298 5.69 -3.45 23.64
CA GLY A 298 4.81 -3.69 22.50
C GLY A 298 5.38 -3.15 21.20
N LEU A 299 4.75 -3.53 20.09
CA LEU A 299 5.00 -3.02 18.75
C LEU A 299 3.68 -2.54 18.18
N ASP A 300 3.62 -1.26 17.85
CA ASP A 300 2.51 -0.64 17.11
C ASP A 300 2.95 -0.42 15.66
N ALA A 301 2.11 -0.83 14.74
CA ALA A 301 2.35 -0.72 13.31
C ALA A 301 1.02 -0.61 12.59
N VAL A 302 0.96 0.19 11.52
CA VAL A 302 -0.23 0.30 10.68
C VAL A 302 -0.65 -1.10 10.19
N PRO A 303 -1.88 -1.56 10.49
CA PRO A 303 -2.31 -2.91 10.15
C PRO A 303 -2.25 -3.20 8.65
N THR A 304 -1.75 -4.38 8.30
CA THR A 304 -1.68 -4.88 6.93
C THR A 304 -1.84 -6.39 6.89
N ALA A 305 -2.46 -6.88 5.82
CA ALA A 305 -2.54 -8.30 5.49
C ALA A 305 -1.26 -8.83 4.83
N VAL A 306 -0.41 -7.93 4.31
CA VAL A 306 0.77 -8.24 3.51
C VAL A 306 2.02 -8.40 4.37
N ALA A 307 2.10 -7.70 5.50
CA ALA A 307 3.26 -7.78 6.39
C ALA A 307 2.90 -8.25 7.80
N GLN A 308 3.80 -9.02 8.39
CA GLN A 308 3.77 -9.38 9.81
C GLN A 308 5.04 -8.85 10.45
N TYR A 309 4.90 -8.24 11.63
CA TYR A 309 6.00 -7.65 12.37
C TYR A 309 6.13 -8.27 13.75
N GLY A 310 7.34 -8.32 14.28
CA GLY A 310 7.61 -8.75 15.63
C GLY A 310 8.94 -8.27 16.15
N LEU A 311 9.06 -8.17 17.47
CA LEU A 311 10.33 -7.90 18.14
C LEU A 311 11.01 -9.23 18.49
N VAL A 312 12.28 -9.36 18.13
CA VAL A 312 13.10 -10.55 18.37
C VAL A 312 14.29 -10.19 19.24
N TYR A 313 14.59 -11.05 20.21
CA TYR A 313 15.64 -10.85 21.20
C TYR A 313 16.66 -11.99 21.10
N PRO A 314 17.56 -11.95 20.10
CA PRO A 314 18.46 -13.07 19.80
C PRO A 314 19.45 -13.34 20.95
N ASP A 315 19.79 -12.31 21.72
CA ASP A 315 20.70 -12.35 22.85
C ASP A 315 20.25 -11.36 23.95
N LEU A 316 21.12 -11.14 24.94
CA LEU A 316 20.89 -10.18 26.03
C LEU A 316 21.35 -8.76 25.66
N ASN A 317 21.71 -8.52 24.40
CA ASN A 317 22.33 -7.28 23.98
C ASN A 317 21.64 -6.58 22.80
N THR A 318 20.65 -7.23 22.20
CA THR A 318 20.10 -6.81 20.92
C THR A 318 18.58 -6.94 20.92
N ILE A 319 17.92 -5.92 20.37
CA ILE A 319 16.52 -6.01 19.93
C ILE A 319 16.51 -5.86 18.41
N LEU A 320 15.92 -6.84 17.73
CA LEU A 320 15.70 -6.84 16.30
C LEU A 320 14.22 -6.58 16.01
N LEU A 321 13.94 -5.77 14.99
CA LEU A 321 12.65 -5.79 14.32
C LEU A 321 12.71 -6.88 13.25
N SER A 322 11.86 -7.90 13.40
CA SER A 322 11.61 -8.92 12.38
C SER A 322 10.36 -8.56 11.60
N TYR A 323 10.43 -8.70 10.28
CA TYR A 323 9.27 -8.51 9.42
C TYR A 323 9.25 -9.53 8.28
N THR A 324 8.06 -10.06 8.02
CA THR A 324 7.79 -10.98 6.91
C THR A 324 6.80 -10.32 5.96
N ILE A 325 7.17 -10.20 4.70
CA ILE A 325 6.31 -9.66 3.64
C ILE A 325 5.87 -10.82 2.73
N ASP A 326 4.57 -10.90 2.50
CA ASP A 326 3.96 -11.80 1.52
C ASP A 326 2.68 -11.18 0.96
N PHE A 327 2.64 -10.90 -0.35
CA PHE A 327 1.44 -10.44 -1.05
C PHE A 327 0.48 -11.60 -1.37
N SER A 328 0.76 -12.83 -0.96
CA SER A 328 -0.09 -14.01 -1.16
C SER A 328 -0.39 -14.74 0.15
N PRO A 329 -0.81 -14.01 1.22
CA PRO A 329 -0.97 -14.60 2.55
C PRO A 329 -2.06 -15.68 2.57
N GLY A 330 -1.99 -16.56 3.58
CA GLY A 330 -3.01 -17.58 3.80
C GLY A 330 -4.42 -17.00 3.98
N GLY A 331 -5.44 -17.70 3.47
CA GLY A 331 -6.84 -17.29 3.54
C GLY A 331 -7.40 -16.70 2.24
N LEU A 332 -6.56 -16.50 1.23
CA LEU A 332 -6.97 -16.14 -0.13
C LEU A 332 -7.54 -17.34 -0.90
N THR A 333 -8.33 -17.07 -1.93
CA THR A 333 -8.75 -18.10 -2.89
C THR A 333 -7.62 -18.46 -3.85
N VAL A 334 -7.76 -19.57 -4.59
CA VAL A 334 -6.77 -20.00 -5.61
C VAL A 334 -6.48 -18.92 -6.65
N ASN A 335 -7.52 -18.21 -7.12
CA ASN A 335 -7.37 -17.14 -8.11
C ASN A 335 -6.67 -15.92 -7.50
N GLN A 336 -7.02 -15.57 -6.26
CA GLN A 336 -6.38 -14.47 -5.53
C GLN A 336 -4.90 -14.75 -5.24
N HIS A 337 -4.56 -15.99 -4.86
CA HIS A 337 -3.16 -16.42 -4.73
C HIS A 337 -2.39 -16.29 -6.05
N SER A 338 -3.04 -16.54 -7.20
CA SER A 338 -2.39 -16.35 -8.50
C SER A 338 -2.01 -14.89 -8.75
N VAL A 339 -2.88 -13.95 -8.37
CA VAL A 339 -2.59 -12.50 -8.43
C VAL A 339 -1.50 -12.13 -7.41
N GLY A 340 -1.65 -12.53 -6.14
CA GLY A 340 -0.67 -12.26 -5.09
C GLY A 340 0.74 -12.79 -5.42
N ASN A 341 0.83 -13.99 -5.98
CA ASN A 341 2.11 -14.57 -6.44
C ASN A 341 2.73 -13.78 -7.60
N ALA A 342 1.91 -13.24 -8.51
CA ALA A 342 2.40 -12.34 -9.56
C ALA A 342 2.95 -11.03 -8.97
N VAL A 343 2.27 -10.46 -7.97
CA VAL A 343 2.76 -9.29 -7.23
C VAL A 343 4.07 -9.58 -6.52
N ASN A 344 4.17 -10.72 -5.83
CA ASN A 344 5.42 -11.19 -5.21
C ASN A 344 6.55 -11.25 -6.24
N ALA A 345 6.31 -11.86 -7.41
CA ALA A 345 7.30 -11.95 -8.48
C ALA A 345 7.75 -10.58 -9.02
N ILE A 346 6.82 -9.63 -9.19
CA ILE A 346 7.13 -8.25 -9.61
C ILE A 346 8.02 -7.55 -8.57
N GLN A 347 7.65 -7.62 -7.28
CA GLN A 347 8.41 -6.99 -6.20
C GLN A 347 9.79 -7.62 -6.03
N THR A 348 9.91 -8.95 -6.16
CA THR A 348 11.21 -9.64 -6.14
C THR A 348 12.10 -9.21 -7.31
N ALA A 349 11.54 -9.05 -8.51
CA ALA A 349 12.30 -8.61 -9.69
C ALA A 349 12.76 -7.15 -9.56
N GLY A 350 11.91 -6.25 -9.02
CA GLY A 350 12.27 -4.85 -8.78
C GLY A 350 12.51 -4.02 -10.05
N VAL A 351 12.02 -4.47 -11.20
CA VAL A 351 12.26 -3.86 -12.53
C VAL A 351 11.09 -3.02 -13.04
N SER A 352 10.03 -2.84 -12.25
CA SER A 352 8.80 -2.17 -12.66
C SER A 352 8.49 -0.93 -11.81
N PRO A 353 9.20 0.20 -12.00
CA PRO A 353 8.98 1.41 -11.21
C PRO A 353 7.53 1.93 -11.24
N GLY A 354 6.84 1.78 -12.39
CA GLY A 354 5.43 2.17 -12.52
C GLY A 354 4.46 1.38 -11.63
N PHE A 355 4.90 0.25 -11.07
CA PHE A 355 4.09 -0.57 -10.17
C PHE A 355 4.21 -0.12 -8.70
N GLU A 356 5.20 0.70 -8.34
CA GLU A 356 5.46 1.11 -6.95
C GLU A 356 4.23 1.74 -6.25
N PRO A 357 3.46 2.65 -6.87
CA PRO A 357 2.25 3.20 -6.24
C PRO A 357 1.18 2.12 -5.98
N ILE A 358 1.05 1.15 -6.90
CA ILE A 358 0.10 0.03 -6.77
C ILE A 358 0.54 -0.88 -5.62
N ALA A 359 1.83 -1.23 -5.58
CA ALA A 359 2.42 -2.02 -4.51
C ALA A 359 2.24 -1.35 -3.14
N ALA A 360 2.41 -0.03 -3.04
CA ALA A 360 2.20 0.71 -1.79
C ALA A 360 0.74 0.63 -1.31
N ALA A 361 -0.23 0.77 -2.22
CA ALA A 361 -1.65 0.67 -1.86
C ALA A 361 -2.05 -0.78 -1.52
N LEU A 362 -1.50 -1.77 -2.23
CA LEU A 362 -1.66 -3.18 -1.87
C LEU A 362 -1.06 -3.52 -0.51
N PHE A 363 0.11 -2.95 -0.20
CA PHE A 363 0.81 -3.15 1.05
C PHE A 363 -0.04 -2.75 2.25
N TYR A 364 -0.83 -1.68 2.17
CA TYR A 364 -1.66 -1.23 3.29
C TYR A 364 -3.09 -1.79 3.30
N GLN A 365 -3.39 -2.85 2.56
CA GLN A 365 -4.69 -3.51 2.72
C GLN A 365 -4.76 -4.16 4.10
N PRO A 366 -5.70 -3.75 4.99
CA PRO A 366 -5.63 -4.08 6.41
C PRO A 366 -6.04 -5.52 6.73
N THR A 367 -6.77 -6.18 5.84
CA THR A 367 -7.29 -7.54 6.06
C THR A 367 -7.14 -8.40 4.82
N VAL A 368 -6.96 -9.71 5.01
CA VAL A 368 -6.85 -10.68 3.90
C VAL A 368 -8.12 -10.65 3.03
N ALA A 369 -9.30 -10.47 3.64
CA ALA A 369 -10.56 -10.33 2.90
C ALA A 369 -10.62 -9.05 2.05
N GLY A 370 -10.10 -7.92 2.56
CA GLY A 370 -9.96 -6.68 1.80
C GLY A 370 -8.99 -6.82 0.64
N LEU A 371 -7.81 -7.40 0.90
CA LEU A 371 -6.81 -7.71 -0.11
C LEU A 371 -7.37 -8.62 -1.22
N GLY A 372 -8.13 -9.65 -0.84
CA GLY A 372 -8.80 -10.54 -1.79
C GLY A 372 -9.78 -9.82 -2.72
N LYS A 373 -10.59 -8.89 -2.21
CA LYS A 373 -11.48 -8.06 -3.04
C LYS A 373 -10.71 -7.17 -4.02
N VAL A 374 -9.56 -6.64 -3.60
CA VAL A 374 -8.69 -5.87 -4.48
C VAL A 374 -8.14 -6.77 -5.60
N TYR A 375 -7.63 -7.96 -5.27
CA TYR A 375 -7.17 -8.93 -6.26
C TYR A 375 -8.25 -9.39 -7.23
N ASP A 376 -9.48 -9.56 -6.76
CA ASP A 376 -10.62 -9.86 -7.62
C ASP A 376 -10.83 -8.76 -8.69
N SER A 377 -10.67 -7.48 -8.32
CA SER A 377 -10.76 -6.35 -9.27
C SER A 377 -9.55 -6.23 -10.21
N LEU A 378 -8.37 -6.60 -9.74
CA LEU A 378 -7.14 -6.61 -10.54
C LEU A 378 -7.11 -7.80 -11.51
N SER A 379 -7.81 -8.89 -11.17
CA SER A 379 -7.89 -10.08 -12.00
C SER A 379 -8.56 -9.77 -13.34
N GLY A 380 -8.03 -10.35 -14.41
CA GLY A 380 -8.66 -10.30 -15.74
C GLY A 380 -9.78 -11.31 -15.93
N GLU A 381 -10.14 -12.07 -14.88
CA GLU A 381 -11.01 -13.25 -14.91
C GLU A 381 -12.35 -12.95 -15.58
N GLY A 382 -12.97 -11.80 -15.27
CA GLY A 382 -14.29 -11.44 -15.76
C GLY A 382 -14.40 -11.36 -17.29
N THR A 383 -13.29 -11.17 -18.01
CA THR A 383 -13.29 -11.14 -19.48
C THR A 383 -13.60 -12.50 -20.10
N SER A 384 -13.39 -13.60 -19.36
CA SER A 384 -13.78 -14.96 -19.78
C SER A 384 -15.29 -15.11 -19.99
N GLY A 385 -16.12 -14.21 -19.42
CA GLY A 385 -17.57 -14.19 -19.66
C GLY A 385 -17.96 -14.10 -21.14
N VAL A 386 -17.09 -13.55 -21.99
CA VAL A 386 -17.24 -13.53 -23.45
C VAL A 386 -17.37 -14.94 -24.04
N GLN A 387 -16.59 -15.91 -23.53
CA GLN A 387 -16.60 -17.28 -24.05
C GLN A 387 -17.95 -17.96 -23.78
N GLN A 388 -18.44 -17.88 -22.54
CA GLN A 388 -19.71 -18.48 -22.17
C GLN A 388 -20.90 -17.86 -22.90
N ALA A 389 -20.86 -16.53 -23.09
CA ALA A 389 -21.83 -15.81 -23.91
C ALA A 389 -21.81 -16.31 -25.37
N THR A 390 -20.62 -16.41 -25.96
CA THR A 390 -20.41 -16.94 -27.32
C THR A 390 -20.97 -18.35 -27.48
N PHE A 391 -20.64 -19.28 -26.58
CA PHE A 391 -21.15 -20.65 -26.62
C PHE A 391 -22.67 -20.71 -26.50
N THR A 392 -23.26 -19.86 -25.66
CA THR A 392 -24.72 -19.80 -25.57
C THR A 392 -25.35 -19.28 -26.88
N ALA A 393 -24.67 -18.36 -27.58
CA ALA A 393 -25.15 -17.87 -28.87
C ALA A 393 -25.19 -19.00 -29.91
N ASP A 394 -24.12 -19.79 -29.98
CA ASP A 394 -24.02 -20.96 -30.86
C ASP A 394 -25.05 -22.03 -30.52
N ASP A 395 -25.22 -22.35 -29.23
CA ASP A 395 -26.19 -23.34 -28.76
C ASP A 395 -27.62 -22.94 -29.13
N ARG A 396 -27.95 -21.64 -29.02
CA ARG A 396 -29.26 -21.11 -29.42
C ARG A 396 -29.46 -21.17 -30.92
N PHE A 397 -28.43 -20.92 -31.72
CA PHE A 397 -28.49 -21.06 -33.18
C PHE A 397 -28.68 -22.53 -33.60
N ILE A 398 -27.93 -23.45 -33.01
CA ILE A 398 -28.12 -24.90 -33.22
C ILE A 398 -29.53 -25.30 -32.78
N GLY A 399 -30.00 -24.85 -31.62
CA GLY A 399 -31.35 -25.13 -31.13
C GLY A 399 -32.45 -24.63 -32.07
N ALA A 400 -32.27 -23.44 -32.67
CA ALA A 400 -33.19 -22.91 -33.68
C ALA A 400 -33.28 -23.82 -34.92
N VAL A 401 -32.14 -24.30 -35.42
CA VAL A 401 -32.09 -25.25 -36.55
C VAL A 401 -32.69 -26.60 -36.14
N TRP A 402 -32.40 -27.09 -34.93
CA TRP A 402 -32.91 -28.38 -34.42
C TRP A 402 -34.42 -28.38 -34.31
N ASN A 403 -35.02 -27.32 -33.74
CA ASN A 403 -36.47 -27.16 -33.69
C ASN A 403 -37.08 -27.29 -35.08
N GLN A 404 -36.41 -26.77 -36.11
CA GLN A 404 -36.93 -26.81 -37.46
C GLN A 404 -36.77 -28.19 -38.13
N ILE A 405 -35.67 -28.88 -37.85
CA ILE A 405 -35.50 -30.29 -38.24
C ILE A 405 -36.56 -31.16 -37.55
N ASP A 406 -36.87 -30.92 -36.28
CA ASP A 406 -37.87 -31.65 -35.53
C ASP A 406 -39.30 -31.40 -36.04
N LEU A 407 -39.63 -30.16 -36.43
CA LEU A 407 -40.89 -29.82 -37.09
C LEU A 407 -41.04 -30.56 -38.43
N TRP A 408 -39.97 -30.63 -39.24
CA TRP A 408 -39.98 -31.48 -40.43
C TRP A 408 -40.24 -32.95 -40.05
N ARG A 409 -39.51 -33.49 -39.07
CA ARG A 409 -39.55 -34.89 -38.65
C ARG A 409 -40.90 -35.34 -38.05
N SER A 410 -41.61 -34.43 -37.41
CA SER A 410 -42.90 -34.67 -36.76
C SER A 410 -44.08 -34.58 -37.72
N THR A 411 -43.98 -33.79 -38.80
CA THR A 411 -45.07 -33.62 -39.77
C THR A 411 -45.16 -34.79 -40.75
N THR A 412 -46.39 -35.27 -40.98
CA THR A 412 -46.74 -36.32 -41.96
C THR A 412 -47.17 -35.75 -43.32
N SER A 413 -47.28 -34.42 -43.43
CA SER A 413 -47.61 -33.71 -44.67
C SER A 413 -46.55 -32.63 -44.95
N PRO A 414 -46.09 -32.43 -46.21
CA PRO A 414 -44.98 -31.54 -46.57
C PRO A 414 -45.13 -30.04 -46.23
N GLY A 415 -46.26 -29.60 -45.65
CA GLY A 415 -46.59 -28.18 -45.44
C GLY A 415 -46.74 -27.71 -43.99
N GLY A 416 -46.50 -28.54 -42.98
CA GLY A 416 -46.67 -28.12 -41.58
C GLY A 416 -45.51 -27.26 -41.07
N GLY A 417 -45.75 -25.96 -40.86
CA GLY A 417 -44.83 -25.03 -40.15
C GLY A 417 -43.97 -24.10 -41.02
N VAL A 418 -44.20 -24.03 -42.32
CA VAL A 418 -43.39 -23.27 -43.28
C VAL A 418 -44.04 -21.92 -43.61
N LEU A 419 -43.25 -20.83 -43.65
CA LEU A 419 -43.75 -19.48 -44.01
C LEU A 419 -44.21 -19.37 -45.48
N ALA A 420 -43.62 -20.18 -46.38
CA ALA A 420 -44.11 -20.45 -47.74
C ALA A 420 -43.44 -21.72 -48.30
N ALA A 421 -44.22 -22.66 -48.83
CA ALA A 421 -43.74 -23.76 -49.67
C ALA A 421 -43.98 -23.38 -51.13
N TYR A 422 -42.91 -23.20 -51.92
CA TYR A 422 -43.02 -22.90 -53.35
C TYR A 422 -42.83 -24.19 -54.17
N ASP A 423 -43.88 -24.59 -54.89
CA ASP A 423 -43.84 -25.63 -55.93
C ASP A 423 -43.68 -24.91 -57.28
N LEU A 424 -42.64 -25.22 -58.05
CA LEU A 424 -42.47 -24.67 -59.40
C LEU A 424 -43.34 -25.50 -60.38
N PRO A 425 -44.24 -24.88 -61.18
CA PRO A 425 -45.33 -25.61 -61.81
C PRO A 425 -44.85 -26.48 -62.98
N ALA A 426 -44.99 -27.80 -62.85
CA ALA A 426 -45.05 -28.70 -64.01
C ALA A 426 -46.49 -28.73 -64.52
N HIS A 427 -46.70 -28.17 -65.71
CA HIS A 427 -47.91 -28.29 -66.54
C HIS A 427 -48.57 -29.67 -66.44
N ASN A 428 -49.88 -29.73 -66.19
CA ASN A 428 -50.77 -30.67 -66.87
C ASN A 428 -52.28 -30.35 -66.71
N ALA A 429 -52.92 -30.30 -67.88
CA ALA A 429 -54.30 -30.68 -68.21
C ALA A 429 -55.49 -29.74 -67.92
N TYR A 430 -56.16 -29.34 -69.00
CA TYR A 430 -57.61 -29.49 -69.12
C TYR A 430 -57.91 -30.34 -70.36
N ALA A 431 -58.50 -31.53 -70.16
CA ALA A 431 -59.23 -32.24 -71.19
C ALA A 431 -60.64 -32.51 -70.64
N SER A 432 -61.64 -31.99 -71.34
CA SER A 432 -63.06 -32.08 -71.00
C SER A 432 -63.66 -33.44 -71.37
N THR A 433 -64.28 -34.06 -70.37
CA THR A 433 -65.50 -34.90 -70.36
C THR A 433 -65.86 -35.78 -71.56
N GLY A 434 -65.96 -37.09 -71.32
CA GLY A 434 -66.82 -38.00 -72.08
C GLY A 434 -66.59 -39.48 -71.76
N ALA A 435 -67.61 -40.10 -71.17
CA ALA A 435 -67.85 -41.54 -71.05
C ALA A 435 -67.15 -42.35 -69.94
N THR A 436 -67.95 -43.31 -69.47
CA THR A 436 -67.83 -44.24 -68.36
C THR A 436 -66.59 -45.13 -68.41
N ASP A 437 -65.73 -45.05 -67.39
CA ASP A 437 -64.75 -46.09 -67.04
C ASP A 437 -64.39 -45.99 -65.55
N PHE A 438 -64.14 -47.14 -64.92
CA PHE A 438 -63.69 -47.31 -63.52
C PHE A 438 -62.59 -46.32 -63.14
N PRO A 439 -62.46 -45.89 -61.85
CA PRO A 439 -61.42 -44.95 -61.48
C PRO A 439 -60.06 -45.55 -61.77
N ARG A 440 -59.42 -45.05 -62.84
CA ARG A 440 -57.98 -45.25 -63.07
C ARG A 440 -57.29 -44.78 -61.80
N ALA A 441 -56.51 -45.67 -61.19
CA ALA A 441 -55.61 -45.34 -60.11
C ALA A 441 -54.89 -44.03 -60.47
N LEU A 442 -55.00 -43.02 -59.60
CA LEU A 442 -54.18 -41.83 -59.68
C LEU A 442 -52.75 -42.30 -59.87
N ALA A 443 -52.09 -41.85 -60.94
CA ALA A 443 -50.67 -42.11 -61.13
C ALA A 443 -49.97 -41.74 -59.81
N PRO A 444 -49.06 -42.58 -59.29
CA PRO A 444 -48.37 -42.29 -58.05
C PRO A 444 -47.79 -40.88 -58.16
N SER A 445 -48.13 -40.01 -57.21
CA SER A 445 -47.69 -38.62 -57.21
C SER A 445 -46.18 -38.61 -57.38
N THR A 446 -45.69 -38.08 -58.50
CA THR A 446 -44.26 -37.85 -58.69
C THR A 446 -43.86 -36.79 -57.67
N TRP A 447 -43.19 -37.21 -56.61
CA TRP A 447 -42.67 -36.30 -55.60
C TRP A 447 -41.83 -35.20 -56.27
N THR A 448 -42.15 -33.94 -56.01
CA THR A 448 -41.39 -32.78 -56.48
C THR A 448 -40.54 -32.21 -55.33
N PRO A 449 -39.30 -31.76 -55.60
CA PRO A 449 -38.50 -31.08 -54.59
C PRO A 449 -39.19 -29.81 -54.09
N VAL A 450 -39.36 -29.70 -52.77
CA VAL A 450 -39.99 -28.54 -52.12
C VAL A 450 -38.93 -27.71 -51.41
N TRP A 451 -38.99 -26.39 -51.62
CA TRP A 451 -38.22 -25.42 -50.85
C TRP A 451 -39.03 -24.94 -49.64
N ARG A 452 -38.37 -24.82 -48.50
CA ARG A 452 -38.97 -24.35 -47.25
C ARG A 452 -38.11 -23.26 -46.66
N SER A 453 -38.75 -22.22 -46.15
CA SER A 453 -38.10 -21.14 -45.43
C SER A 453 -38.67 -21.01 -44.01
N TRP A 454 -37.81 -20.58 -43.10
CA TRP A 454 -38.18 -20.39 -41.71
C TRP A 454 -37.41 -19.23 -41.09
N ALA A 455 -38.00 -18.66 -40.05
CA ALA A 455 -37.37 -17.67 -39.19
C ALA A 455 -37.85 -17.86 -37.75
N THR A 456 -36.97 -17.62 -36.78
CA THR A 456 -37.27 -17.69 -35.35
C THR A 456 -36.49 -16.62 -34.59
N GLY A 457 -37.07 -16.15 -33.49
CA GLY A 457 -36.40 -15.29 -32.51
C GLY A 457 -36.40 -15.97 -31.14
N SER A 458 -35.39 -15.68 -30.33
CA SER A 458 -35.33 -16.13 -28.94
C SER A 458 -34.72 -15.06 -28.04
N ALA A 459 -35.12 -15.07 -26.78
CA ALA A 459 -34.50 -14.29 -25.71
C ALA A 459 -34.14 -15.24 -24.56
N HIS A 460 -33.08 -14.93 -23.83
CA HIS A 460 -32.65 -15.73 -22.70
C HIS A 460 -32.00 -14.89 -21.61
N THR A 461 -32.02 -15.44 -20.40
CA THR A 461 -31.27 -14.97 -19.24
C THR A 461 -30.68 -16.20 -18.57
N ALA A 462 -29.42 -16.14 -18.15
CA ALA A 462 -28.74 -17.24 -17.48
C ALA A 462 -27.73 -16.72 -16.48
N SER A 463 -27.38 -17.56 -15.51
CA SER A 463 -26.23 -17.34 -14.66
C SER A 463 -25.46 -18.64 -14.50
N VAL A 464 -24.14 -18.51 -14.44
CA VAL A 464 -23.21 -19.59 -14.17
C VAL A 464 -22.48 -19.25 -12.88
N ASP A 465 -22.70 -20.08 -11.87
CA ASP A 465 -21.96 -20.04 -10.62
C ASP A 465 -20.83 -21.06 -10.68
N ALA A 466 -19.63 -20.66 -10.26
CA ALA A 466 -18.55 -21.62 -10.09
C ALA A 466 -18.73 -22.39 -8.77
N GLN A 467 -18.71 -23.73 -8.82
CA GLN A 467 -18.69 -24.57 -7.62
C GLN A 467 -17.27 -24.74 -7.08
N ASN A 468 -17.20 -24.87 -5.75
CA ASN A 468 -16.00 -24.75 -4.93
C ASN A 468 -15.09 -26.00 -4.96
N PRO A 469 -13.75 -25.88 -5.06
CA PRO A 469 -12.99 -24.67 -5.44
C PRO A 469 -12.64 -24.66 -6.94
N PRO A 470 -12.59 -23.48 -7.61
CA PRO A 470 -11.96 -22.27 -7.07
C PRO A 470 -12.79 -20.98 -7.20
N GLY A 471 -12.35 -19.91 -6.51
CA GLY A 471 -13.00 -18.60 -6.36
C GLY A 471 -13.19 -17.78 -7.64
N ALA A 472 -13.89 -18.33 -8.62
CA ALA A 472 -14.38 -17.63 -9.79
C ALA A 472 -15.67 -16.86 -9.46
N GLY A 473 -15.84 -15.72 -10.11
CA GLY A 473 -16.99 -14.85 -9.92
C GLY A 473 -18.24 -15.42 -10.58
N ARG A 474 -19.42 -15.09 -10.04
CA ARG A 474 -20.69 -15.41 -10.70
C ARG A 474 -20.80 -14.65 -12.02
N LEU A 475 -20.98 -15.38 -13.12
CA LEU A 475 -21.30 -14.80 -14.41
C LEU A 475 -22.81 -14.75 -14.58
N SER A 476 -23.35 -13.57 -14.89
CA SER A 476 -24.74 -13.41 -15.31
C SER A 476 -24.79 -12.83 -16.71
N TYR A 477 -25.67 -13.34 -17.56
CA TYR A 477 -25.78 -12.89 -18.94
C TYR A 477 -27.19 -13.05 -19.49
N ASP A 478 -27.52 -12.16 -20.42
CA ASP A 478 -28.78 -12.14 -21.12
C ASP A 478 -28.54 -11.83 -22.59
N GLY A 479 -29.50 -12.18 -23.43
CA GLY A 479 -29.38 -11.87 -24.83
C GLY A 479 -30.57 -12.27 -25.67
N VAL A 480 -30.55 -11.73 -26.87
CA VAL A 480 -31.52 -12.00 -27.92
C VAL A 480 -30.81 -12.61 -29.11
N SER A 481 -31.47 -13.55 -29.77
CA SER A 481 -31.00 -14.12 -31.03
C SER A 481 -32.13 -14.23 -32.03
N ALA A 482 -31.77 -14.12 -33.31
CA ALA A 482 -32.66 -14.38 -34.43
C ALA A 482 -31.94 -15.33 -35.39
N ALA A 483 -32.68 -16.28 -35.95
CA ALA A 483 -32.15 -17.19 -36.95
C ALA A 483 -33.16 -17.36 -38.07
N ALA A 484 -32.67 -17.48 -39.29
CA ALA A 484 -33.47 -17.79 -40.47
C ALA A 484 -32.74 -18.81 -41.32
N GLY A 485 -33.50 -19.62 -42.05
CA GLY A 485 -32.92 -20.63 -42.91
C GLY A 485 -33.80 -20.96 -44.08
N ILE A 486 -33.15 -21.60 -45.06
CA ILE A 486 -33.79 -22.19 -46.21
C ILE A 486 -33.30 -23.63 -46.35
N ASP A 487 -34.22 -24.54 -46.60
CA ASP A 487 -33.89 -25.93 -46.86
C ASP A 487 -34.67 -26.46 -48.07
N ARG A 488 -34.04 -27.44 -48.71
CA ARG A 488 -34.58 -28.17 -49.84
C ARG A 488 -34.83 -29.60 -49.40
N GLN A 489 -36.07 -30.03 -49.55
CA GLN A 489 -36.42 -31.43 -49.45
C GLN A 489 -35.95 -32.15 -50.73
N LEU A 490 -35.00 -33.07 -50.59
CA LEU A 490 -34.35 -33.81 -51.69
C LEU A 490 -35.06 -35.14 -52.00
N SER A 491 -35.81 -35.65 -51.03
CA SER A 491 -36.73 -36.78 -51.18
C SER A 491 -37.80 -36.67 -50.08
N PRO A 492 -38.86 -37.50 -50.08
CA PRO A 492 -39.79 -37.57 -48.95
C PRO A 492 -39.10 -37.73 -47.59
N ASP A 493 -37.90 -38.33 -47.57
CA ASP A 493 -37.16 -38.74 -46.38
C ASP A 493 -35.85 -37.97 -46.14
N ALA A 494 -35.53 -36.91 -46.90
CA ALA A 494 -34.28 -36.17 -46.71
C ALA A 494 -34.40 -34.66 -47.00
N ILE A 495 -33.78 -33.84 -46.15
CA ILE A 495 -33.62 -32.39 -46.31
C ILE A 495 -32.16 -31.98 -46.17
N VAL A 496 -31.78 -30.94 -46.91
CA VAL A 496 -30.52 -30.22 -46.73
C VAL A 496 -30.81 -28.73 -46.70
N GLY A 497 -30.13 -27.98 -45.83
CA GLY A 497 -30.39 -26.57 -45.68
C GLY A 497 -29.19 -25.77 -45.22
N ILE A 498 -29.33 -24.46 -45.35
CA ILE A 498 -28.43 -23.45 -44.81
C ILE A 498 -29.21 -22.52 -43.89
N ALA A 499 -28.54 -22.01 -42.87
CA ALA A 499 -29.11 -21.08 -41.91
C ALA A 499 -28.11 -19.97 -41.60
N ILE A 500 -28.66 -18.80 -41.27
CA ILE A 500 -27.94 -17.64 -40.77
C ILE A 500 -28.58 -17.22 -39.45
N GLY A 501 -27.75 -16.85 -38.50
CA GLY A 501 -28.13 -16.39 -37.18
C GLY A 501 -27.47 -15.07 -36.84
N THR A 502 -28.12 -14.27 -36.01
CA THR A 502 -27.50 -13.13 -35.35
C THR A 502 -27.86 -13.15 -33.87
N SER A 503 -26.95 -12.65 -33.04
CA SER A 503 -27.15 -12.58 -31.59
C SER A 503 -26.53 -11.31 -31.01
N GLU A 504 -27.22 -10.71 -30.05
CA GLU A 504 -26.65 -9.71 -29.15
C GLU A 504 -26.78 -10.24 -27.73
N GLN A 505 -25.67 -10.29 -27.00
CA GLN A 505 -25.63 -10.70 -25.62
C GLN A 505 -24.90 -9.67 -24.77
N ARG A 506 -25.31 -9.57 -23.51
CA ARG A 506 -24.68 -8.75 -22.49
C ARG A 506 -24.35 -9.63 -21.30
N PHE A 507 -23.20 -9.42 -20.71
CA PHE A 507 -22.76 -10.19 -19.54
C PHE A 507 -22.16 -9.29 -18.47
N GLN A 508 -22.21 -9.77 -17.23
CA GLN A 508 -21.64 -9.12 -16.07
C GLN A 508 -21.03 -10.16 -15.13
N VAL A 509 -19.89 -9.80 -14.56
CA VAL A 509 -19.22 -10.51 -13.46
C VAL A 509 -19.03 -9.49 -12.32
N PRO A 510 -20.06 -9.28 -11.48
CA PRO A 510 -20.08 -8.16 -10.52
C PRO A 510 -18.91 -8.17 -9.53
N ASP A 511 -18.54 -9.35 -9.04
CA ASP A 511 -17.42 -9.52 -8.10
C ASP A 511 -16.04 -9.20 -8.72
N ARG A 512 -15.98 -9.01 -10.04
CA ARG A 512 -14.79 -8.62 -10.80
C ARG A 512 -14.93 -7.22 -11.40
N ALA A 513 -16.00 -6.49 -11.03
CA ALA A 513 -16.38 -5.21 -11.62
C ALA A 513 -16.28 -5.19 -13.16
N THR A 514 -16.64 -6.31 -13.79
CA THR A 514 -16.48 -6.52 -15.23
C THR A 514 -17.83 -6.69 -15.90
N SER A 515 -18.00 -6.06 -17.05
CA SER A 515 -19.17 -6.25 -17.90
C SER A 515 -18.79 -6.19 -19.38
N GLY A 516 -19.66 -6.67 -20.24
CA GLY A 516 -19.40 -6.62 -21.67
C GLY A 516 -20.59 -7.00 -22.53
N SER A 517 -20.36 -6.95 -23.83
CA SER A 517 -21.32 -7.35 -24.84
C SER A 517 -20.66 -8.19 -25.92
N VAL A 518 -21.39 -9.18 -26.41
CA VAL A 518 -20.99 -10.06 -27.51
C VAL A 518 -22.03 -9.92 -28.62
N THR A 519 -21.61 -9.44 -29.79
CA THR A 519 -22.47 -9.35 -30.98
C THR A 519 -21.97 -10.34 -32.01
N GLY A 520 -22.86 -11.21 -32.48
CA GLY A 520 -22.50 -12.38 -33.28
C GLY A 520 -23.29 -12.53 -34.57
N LEU A 521 -22.62 -13.12 -35.55
CA LEU A 521 -23.18 -13.68 -36.77
C LEU A 521 -22.85 -15.18 -36.81
N GLN A 522 -23.85 -16.02 -36.94
CA GLN A 522 -23.69 -17.47 -37.12
C GLN A 522 -24.12 -17.87 -38.52
N ILE A 523 -23.41 -18.83 -39.12
CA ILE A 523 -23.76 -19.42 -40.41
C ILE A 523 -23.60 -20.92 -40.29
N GLY A 524 -24.59 -21.69 -40.75
CA GLY A 524 -24.52 -23.14 -40.69
C GLY A 524 -25.18 -23.84 -41.86
N ALA A 525 -24.71 -25.06 -42.10
CA ALA A 525 -25.33 -26.00 -43.03
C ALA A 525 -25.80 -27.22 -42.24
N TYR A 526 -26.97 -27.73 -42.58
CA TYR A 526 -27.58 -28.86 -41.88
C TYR A 526 -28.23 -29.85 -42.85
N GLN A 527 -28.35 -31.09 -42.38
CA GLN A 527 -29.11 -32.13 -43.05
C GLN A 527 -29.95 -32.91 -42.05
N ALA A 528 -31.05 -33.47 -42.54
CA ALA A 528 -31.79 -34.49 -41.81
C ALA A 528 -32.30 -35.55 -42.77
N SER A 529 -32.23 -36.82 -42.37
CA SER A 529 -32.69 -37.95 -43.18
C SER A 529 -33.41 -39.00 -42.34
N ARG A 530 -34.31 -39.75 -42.97
CA ARG A 530 -35.09 -40.83 -42.36
C ARG A 530 -34.87 -42.12 -43.14
N TRP A 531 -34.85 -43.26 -42.44
CA TRP A 531 -34.90 -44.58 -43.07
C TRP A 531 -35.70 -45.54 -42.19
N GLY A 532 -36.92 -45.84 -42.64
CA GLY A 532 -37.88 -46.62 -41.86
C GLY A 532 -38.21 -45.93 -40.53
N ALA A 533 -37.92 -46.60 -39.41
CA ALA A 533 -38.14 -46.07 -38.08
C ALA A 533 -36.97 -45.20 -37.57
N TYR A 534 -35.88 -45.04 -38.31
CA TYR A 534 -34.67 -44.35 -37.85
C TYR A 534 -34.49 -43.00 -38.53
N TYR A 535 -33.71 -42.12 -37.90
CA TYR A 535 -33.33 -40.85 -38.49
C TYR A 535 -31.91 -40.43 -38.09
N THR A 536 -31.31 -39.56 -38.89
CA THR A 536 -30.06 -38.83 -38.60
C THR A 536 -30.27 -37.35 -38.84
N ASN A 537 -29.71 -36.55 -37.95
CA ASN A 537 -29.59 -35.11 -38.12
C ASN A 537 -28.12 -34.72 -37.98
N ALA A 538 -27.65 -33.80 -38.80
CA ALA A 538 -26.29 -33.29 -38.70
C ALA A 538 -26.25 -31.80 -39.04
N MET A 539 -25.37 -31.06 -38.38
CA MET A 539 -25.09 -29.66 -38.67
C MET A 539 -23.64 -29.32 -38.40
N LEU A 540 -23.11 -28.42 -39.22
CA LEU A 540 -21.86 -27.73 -38.99
C LEU A 540 -22.13 -26.22 -39.11
N ALA A 541 -21.61 -25.45 -38.18
CA ALA A 541 -21.76 -24.00 -38.15
C ALA A 541 -20.46 -23.30 -37.75
N GLY A 542 -20.29 -22.09 -38.26
CA GLY A 542 -19.26 -21.14 -37.84
C GLY A 542 -19.89 -19.88 -37.27
N GLY A 543 -19.32 -19.36 -36.20
CA GLY A 543 -19.72 -18.10 -35.57
C GLY A 543 -18.62 -17.05 -35.67
N PHE A 544 -19.00 -15.79 -35.88
CA PHE A 544 -18.12 -14.63 -35.93
C PHE A 544 -18.64 -13.55 -34.99
N TYR A 545 -17.80 -13.11 -34.06
CA TYR A 545 -18.23 -12.29 -32.93
C TYR A 545 -17.33 -11.06 -32.75
N ASN A 546 -17.96 -9.95 -32.38
CA ASN A 546 -17.29 -8.75 -31.87
C ASN A 546 -17.61 -8.61 -30.39
N ASN A 547 -16.56 -8.51 -29.58
CA ASN A 547 -16.64 -8.55 -28.13
C ASN A 547 -16.14 -7.23 -27.57
N LYS A 548 -16.96 -6.62 -26.71
CA LYS A 548 -16.58 -5.44 -25.95
C LYS A 548 -16.60 -5.78 -24.48
N THR A 549 -15.58 -5.37 -23.76
CA THR A 549 -15.47 -5.55 -22.31
C THR A 549 -15.09 -4.23 -21.65
N THR A 550 -15.61 -4.03 -20.45
CA THR A 550 -15.25 -2.93 -19.56
C THR A 550 -15.02 -3.52 -18.18
N ARG A 551 -13.91 -3.17 -17.54
CA ARG A 551 -13.67 -3.51 -16.14
C ARG A 551 -13.13 -2.33 -15.36
N THR A 552 -13.37 -2.35 -14.06
CA THR A 552 -12.81 -1.38 -13.13
C THR A 552 -11.80 -2.07 -12.21
N ALA A 553 -10.55 -1.63 -12.26
CA ALA A 553 -9.50 -2.02 -11.32
C ALA A 553 -9.40 -0.96 -10.22
N LEU A 554 -9.59 -1.34 -8.96
CA LEU A 554 -9.59 -0.43 -7.82
C LEU A 554 -8.67 -0.97 -6.73
N VAL A 555 -7.66 -0.18 -6.36
CA VAL A 555 -6.80 -0.41 -5.21
C VAL A 555 -6.99 0.75 -4.23
N PRO A 556 -7.80 0.58 -3.18
CA PRO A 556 -8.03 1.63 -2.18
C PRO A 556 -6.72 2.05 -1.50
N GLY A 557 -6.51 3.36 -1.37
CA GLY A 557 -5.43 3.95 -0.59
C GLY A 557 -5.80 4.10 0.90
N THR A 558 -4.94 4.77 1.67
CA THR A 558 -5.15 5.01 3.10
C THR A 558 -4.43 6.30 3.57
N ASN A 559 -4.98 6.94 4.60
CA ASN A 559 -4.37 8.09 5.29
C ASN A 559 -3.76 7.73 6.66
N GLU A 560 -3.84 6.45 7.07
CA GLU A 560 -3.26 5.98 8.33
C GLU A 560 -1.73 6.18 8.44
N PRO A 561 -0.90 5.89 7.41
CA PRO A 561 0.55 6.13 7.51
C PRO A 561 0.88 7.63 7.45
N ILE A 562 2.03 8.02 8.02
CA ILE A 562 2.52 9.42 8.06
C ILE A 562 2.52 10.07 6.67
N VAL A 563 2.91 9.31 5.64
CA VAL A 563 2.76 9.72 4.23
C VAL A 563 1.57 8.95 3.64
N PRO A 564 0.42 9.62 3.42
CA PRO A 564 -0.76 8.99 2.87
C PRO A 564 -0.51 8.31 1.52
N VAL A 565 -1.17 7.17 1.30
CA VAL A 565 -1.12 6.43 0.04
C VAL A 565 -2.40 6.67 -0.74
N PRO A 566 -2.33 7.20 -1.98
CA PRO A 566 -3.52 7.53 -2.77
C PRO A 566 -4.24 6.27 -3.27
N THR A 567 -5.54 6.40 -3.50
CA THR A 567 -6.34 5.37 -4.18
C THR A 567 -6.01 5.33 -5.66
N ILE A 568 -5.92 4.12 -6.22
CA ILE A 568 -5.69 3.89 -7.64
C ILE A 568 -6.96 3.30 -8.25
N LEU A 569 -7.47 3.96 -9.29
CA LEU A 569 -8.68 3.57 -10.00
C LEU A 569 -8.40 3.64 -11.49
N GLU A 570 -8.59 2.52 -12.19
CA GLU A 570 -8.54 2.45 -13.64
C GLU A 570 -9.81 1.85 -14.22
N MET A 571 -10.26 2.41 -15.35
CA MET A 571 -11.29 1.83 -16.19
C MET A 571 -10.63 1.27 -17.44
N LEU A 572 -10.70 -0.05 -17.60
CA LEU A 572 -10.04 -0.77 -18.68
C LEU A 572 -11.10 -1.24 -19.67
N GLY A 573 -10.90 -0.88 -20.94
CA GLY A 573 -11.75 -1.30 -22.05
C GLY A 573 -11.05 -2.29 -22.96
N GLY A 574 -11.78 -3.25 -23.50
CA GLY A 574 -11.30 -4.17 -24.54
C GLY A 574 -12.29 -4.25 -25.69
N ASP A 575 -11.79 -4.23 -26.93
CA ASP A 575 -12.55 -4.45 -28.16
C ASP A 575 -11.78 -5.48 -29.01
N PHE A 576 -12.34 -6.66 -29.20
CA PHE A 576 -11.69 -7.76 -29.90
C PHE A 576 -12.69 -8.71 -30.56
N SER A 577 -12.28 -9.37 -31.63
CA SER A 577 -13.11 -10.37 -32.32
C SER A 577 -12.84 -11.78 -31.80
N SER A 578 -13.85 -12.65 -31.85
CA SER A 578 -13.73 -14.10 -31.63
C SER A 578 -14.47 -14.88 -32.71
N GLN A 579 -14.12 -16.15 -32.86
CA GLN A 579 -14.73 -17.05 -33.82
C GLN A 579 -15.01 -18.38 -33.12
N SER A 580 -16.01 -19.11 -33.60
CA SER A 580 -16.32 -20.45 -33.13
C SER A 580 -16.61 -21.40 -34.28
N ILE A 581 -16.42 -22.69 -34.03
CA ILE A 581 -16.93 -23.76 -34.87
C ILE A 581 -17.77 -24.70 -34.02
N SER A 582 -19.00 -24.93 -34.46
CA SER A 582 -19.94 -25.80 -33.77
C SER A 582 -20.45 -26.92 -34.67
N GLY A 583 -20.53 -28.12 -34.13
CA GLY A 583 -21.06 -29.29 -34.82
C GLY A 583 -22.01 -30.06 -33.93
N ARG A 584 -23.13 -30.52 -34.49
CA ARG A 584 -24.04 -31.42 -33.79
C ARG A 584 -24.45 -32.56 -34.71
N PHE A 585 -24.41 -33.77 -34.16
CA PHE A 585 -24.84 -34.99 -34.82
C PHE A 585 -25.78 -35.76 -33.90
N GLU A 586 -26.91 -36.21 -34.43
CA GLU A 586 -27.94 -36.94 -33.69
C GLU A 586 -28.43 -38.13 -34.50
N VAL A 587 -28.57 -39.28 -33.84
CA VAL A 587 -29.21 -40.48 -34.39
C VAL A 587 -30.31 -40.90 -33.44
N GLY A 588 -31.48 -41.21 -33.98
CA GLY A 588 -32.59 -41.67 -33.16
C GLY A 588 -33.51 -42.64 -33.89
N ARG A 589 -34.46 -43.18 -33.13
CA ARG A 589 -35.48 -44.09 -33.62
C ARG A 589 -36.86 -43.61 -33.19
N LYS A 590 -37.79 -43.49 -34.14
CA LYS A 590 -39.18 -43.09 -33.93
C LYS A 590 -40.07 -44.32 -33.68
N PHE A 591 -40.76 -44.32 -32.54
CA PHE A 591 -41.84 -45.24 -32.20
C PHE A 591 -43.16 -44.50 -32.32
N ARG A 592 -44.07 -45.03 -33.15
CA ARG A 592 -45.39 -44.43 -33.38
C ARG A 592 -46.43 -45.18 -32.56
N TYR A 593 -47.20 -44.44 -31.76
CA TYR A 593 -48.39 -44.92 -31.06
C TYR A 593 -49.61 -44.11 -31.53
N ASP A 594 -50.82 -44.60 -31.29
CA ASP A 594 -52.04 -44.05 -31.89
C ASP A 594 -52.26 -42.55 -31.64
N VAL A 595 -51.75 -42.00 -30.53
CA VAL A 595 -51.93 -40.58 -30.13
C VAL A 595 -50.64 -39.83 -29.82
N PHE A 596 -49.47 -40.48 -29.89
CA PHE A 596 -48.17 -39.82 -29.66
C PHE A 596 -47.02 -40.56 -30.34
N ASP A 597 -45.98 -39.81 -30.66
CA ASP A 597 -44.71 -40.35 -31.14
C ASP A 597 -43.65 -40.25 -30.04
N VAL A 598 -42.82 -41.28 -29.88
CA VAL A 598 -41.66 -41.27 -28.98
C VAL A 598 -40.40 -41.46 -29.81
N SER A 599 -39.42 -40.57 -29.66
CA SER A 599 -38.16 -40.64 -30.41
C SER A 599 -36.96 -40.59 -29.47
N PRO A 600 -36.55 -41.72 -28.85
CA PRO A 600 -35.26 -41.79 -28.18
C PRO A 600 -34.12 -41.52 -29.17
N PHE A 601 -33.12 -40.78 -28.69
CA PHE A 601 -31.97 -40.39 -29.48
C PHE A 601 -30.67 -40.38 -28.67
N VAL A 602 -29.56 -40.41 -29.41
CA VAL A 602 -28.22 -40.11 -28.91
C VAL A 602 -27.68 -38.97 -29.76
N ALA A 603 -27.14 -37.96 -29.10
CA ALA A 603 -26.55 -36.79 -29.76
C ALA A 603 -25.15 -36.49 -29.22
N LEU A 604 -24.30 -36.00 -30.12
CA LEU A 604 -23.01 -35.40 -29.80
C LEU A 604 -23.05 -33.95 -30.30
N GLN A 605 -22.67 -33.01 -29.42
CA GLN A 605 -22.51 -31.61 -29.77
C GLN A 605 -21.12 -31.16 -29.31
N LEU A 606 -20.43 -30.44 -30.19
CA LEU A 606 -19.08 -29.93 -29.98
C LEU A 606 -19.08 -28.47 -30.41
N THR A 607 -18.54 -27.61 -29.57
CA THR A 607 -18.28 -26.21 -29.89
C THR A 607 -16.86 -25.88 -29.45
N ALA A 608 -16.09 -25.25 -30.32
CA ALA A 608 -14.71 -24.85 -30.09
C ALA A 608 -14.50 -23.38 -30.47
#